data_AF-F1B872-F1
#
_entry.id   AF-F1B872-F1
#
_cell.length_a   1.000
_cell.length_b   1.000
_cell.length_c   1.000
_cell.angle_alpha   90.00
_cell.angle_beta   90.00
_cell.angle_gamma   90.00
#
_symmetry.space_group_name_H-M   'P 1'
#
loop_
_entity.id
_entity.type
_entity.pdbx_description
1 polymer ?
#
loop_
_entity_poly.entity_id
_entity_poly.type
_entity_poly.pdbx_seq_one_letter_code
_entity_poly.pdbx_strand_id
1 'polypeptide(L)'
;CVGESGDRLTRAGRVLEQLTGQTPVYSKSRLTIRTFGIRRNEKIATHVTVRGPKAEEILERGLKVKEFELKEKNFSHGGSSKGSGAGGFGFGINEHIDLGLK
;
A
#
# COMPACT_ATOMS: atom_id res chain seq x y z
N CYS A 1 -6.42 -3.05 -0.85
CA CYS A 1 -6.28 -4.52 -0.95
C CYS A 1 -7.43 -5.06 -1.78
N VAL A 2 -7.29 -6.23 -2.43
CA VAL A 2 -8.29 -6.75 -3.38
C VAL A 2 -9.34 -7.61 -2.67
N GLY A 3 -8.94 -8.43 -1.69
CA GLY A 3 -9.87 -9.18 -0.85
C GLY A 3 -10.36 -10.50 -1.47
N GLU A 4 -9.94 -10.80 -2.69
CA GLU A 4 -10.23 -12.04 -3.42
C GLU A 4 -8.99 -12.53 -4.15
N SER A 5 -8.92 -13.83 -4.41
CA SER A 5 -7.94 -14.41 -5.32
C SER A 5 -8.40 -14.31 -6.77
N GLY A 6 -7.50 -14.58 -7.73
CA GLY A 6 -7.81 -14.60 -9.16
C GLY A 6 -7.29 -13.40 -9.95
N ASP A 7 -7.91 -13.13 -11.09
CA ASP A 7 -7.38 -12.20 -12.10
C ASP A 7 -7.25 -10.77 -11.60
N ARG A 8 -8.17 -10.31 -10.75
CA ARG A 8 -8.09 -8.97 -10.17
C ARG A 8 -6.83 -8.79 -9.33
N LEU A 9 -6.43 -9.82 -8.59
CA LEU A 9 -5.20 -9.78 -7.80
C LEU A 9 -3.95 -9.77 -8.69
N THR A 10 -3.96 -10.53 -9.78
CA THR A 10 -2.87 -10.55 -10.77
C THR A 10 -2.74 -9.20 -11.48
N ARG A 11 -3.87 -8.56 -11.85
CA ARG A 11 -3.88 -7.21 -12.44
C ARG A 11 -3.34 -6.16 -11.46
N ALA A 12 -3.76 -6.21 -10.19
CA ALA A 12 -3.21 -5.33 -9.15
C ALA A 12 -1.68 -5.51 -8.99
N GLY A 13 -1.19 -6.75 -9.10
CA GLY A 13 0.26 -7.03 -9.13
C GLY A 13 0.95 -6.34 -10.30
N ARG A 14 0.42 -6.47 -11.52
CA ARG A 14 0.98 -5.80 -12.71
C ARG A 14 0.99 -4.28 -12.57
N VAL A 15 -0.06 -3.69 -11.98
CA VAL A 15 -0.13 -2.25 -11.72
C VAL A 15 0.99 -1.81 -10.76
N LEU A 16 1.25 -2.57 -9.68
CA LEU A 16 2.35 -2.28 -8.77
C LEU A 16 3.71 -2.43 -9.46
N GLU A 17 3.87 -3.43 -10.31
CA GLU A 17 5.10 -3.66 -11.08
C GLU A 17 5.36 -2.53 -12.09
N GLN A 18 4.34 -2.03 -12.77
CA GLN A 18 4.46 -0.88 -13.68
C GLN A 18 4.81 0.40 -12.94
N LEU A 19 4.23 0.64 -11.76
CA LEU A 19 4.49 1.83 -10.95
C LEU A 19 5.89 1.79 -10.31
N THR A 20 6.30 0.64 -9.80
CA THR A 20 7.51 0.50 -8.99
C THR A 20 8.68 -0.18 -9.68
N GLY A 21 8.49 -0.75 -10.87
CA GLY A 21 9.50 -1.54 -11.60
C GLY A 21 10.08 -2.73 -10.80
N GLN A 22 9.39 -3.15 -9.73
CA GLN A 22 9.83 -4.22 -8.84
C GLN A 22 8.77 -5.32 -8.82
N THR A 23 9.21 -6.56 -8.64
CA THR A 23 8.29 -7.69 -8.53
C THR A 23 7.49 -7.60 -7.23
N PRO A 24 6.16 -7.55 -7.29
CA PRO A 24 5.33 -7.38 -6.11
C PRO A 24 5.19 -8.70 -5.34
N VAL A 25 5.01 -8.60 -4.02
CA VAL A 25 4.85 -9.76 -3.13
C VAL A 25 3.36 -9.98 -2.86
N TYR A 26 2.90 -11.23 -2.98
CA TYR A 26 1.52 -11.61 -2.69
C TYR A 26 1.36 -12.05 -1.23
N SER A 27 0.46 -11.38 -0.52
CA SER A 27 0.13 -11.67 0.87
C SER A 27 -1.00 -12.70 0.97
N LYS A 28 -0.83 -13.64 1.90
CA LYS A 28 -1.80 -14.68 2.22
C LYS A 28 -2.68 -14.28 3.40
N SER A 29 -3.94 -14.70 3.39
CA SER A 29 -4.86 -14.53 4.50
C SER A 29 -4.43 -15.36 5.72
N ARG A 30 -4.51 -14.77 6.91
CA ARG A 30 -4.19 -15.46 8.16
C ARG A 30 -5.34 -16.33 8.68
N LEU A 31 -6.57 -15.90 8.43
CA LEU A 31 -7.80 -16.51 8.94
C LEU A 31 -8.79 -16.76 7.79
N THR A 32 -9.70 -17.71 8.00
CA THR A 32 -10.88 -17.87 7.16
C THR A 32 -11.99 -16.98 7.71
N ILE A 33 -12.57 -16.11 6.88
CA ILE A 33 -13.68 -15.24 7.26
C ILE A 33 -14.77 -15.38 6.20
N ARG A 34 -15.86 -16.09 6.55
CA ARG A 34 -16.94 -16.45 5.61
C ARG A 34 -17.69 -15.24 5.06
N THR A 35 -17.90 -14.20 5.88
CA THR A 35 -18.58 -12.96 5.46
C THR A 35 -17.83 -12.20 4.37
N PHE A 36 -16.50 -12.32 4.34
CA PHE A 36 -15.65 -11.74 3.30
C PHE A 36 -15.32 -12.72 2.17
N GLY A 37 -15.82 -13.96 2.22
CA GLY A 37 -15.50 -14.98 1.22
C GLY A 37 -14.05 -15.48 1.23
N ILE A 38 -13.25 -15.12 2.23
CA ILE A 38 -11.80 -15.41 2.28
C ILE A 38 -11.54 -16.72 3.01
N ARG A 39 -10.71 -17.59 2.42
CA ARG A 39 -10.20 -18.82 3.06
C ARG A 39 -8.79 -18.61 3.57
N ARG A 40 -8.39 -19.30 4.66
CA ARG A 40 -7.02 -19.25 5.21
C ARG A 40 -5.98 -19.66 4.17
N ASN A 41 -4.83 -18.97 4.18
CA ASN A 41 -3.70 -19.12 3.26
C ASN A 41 -3.98 -18.74 1.80
N GLU A 42 -5.16 -18.24 1.48
CA GLU A 42 -5.52 -17.71 0.17
C GLU A 42 -4.77 -16.40 -0.10
N LYS A 43 -4.31 -16.18 -1.33
CA LYS A 43 -3.68 -14.92 -1.73
C LYS A 43 -4.77 -13.87 -1.92
N ILE A 44 -4.75 -12.79 -1.15
CA ILE A 44 -5.83 -11.77 -1.11
C ILE A 44 -5.34 -10.34 -1.36
N ALA A 45 -4.04 -10.11 -1.26
CA ALA A 45 -3.45 -8.79 -1.39
C ALA A 45 -2.05 -8.90 -2.00
N THR A 46 -1.57 -7.76 -2.51
CA THR A 46 -0.23 -7.61 -3.04
C THR A 46 0.36 -6.32 -2.51
N HIS A 47 1.66 -6.31 -2.24
CA HIS A 47 2.38 -5.15 -1.74
C HIS A 47 3.81 -5.13 -2.30
N VAL A 48 4.42 -3.95 -2.26
CA VAL A 48 5.79 -3.72 -2.70
C VAL A 48 6.45 -2.75 -1.73
N THR A 49 7.74 -2.95 -1.48
CA THR A 49 8.53 -2.10 -0.59
C THR A 49 9.58 -1.38 -1.42
N VAL A 50 9.37 -0.09 -1.66
CA VAL A 50 10.31 0.77 -2.37
C VAL A 50 11.18 1.56 -1.39
N ARG A 51 12.43 1.85 -1.78
CA ARG A 51 13.39 2.63 -0.99
C ARG A 51 14.22 3.53 -1.91
N GLY A 52 14.87 4.53 -1.31
CA GLY A 52 15.75 5.47 -2.02
C GLY A 52 14.97 6.43 -2.94
N PRO A 53 15.59 6.92 -4.04
CA PRO A 53 15.03 7.99 -4.86
C PRO A 53 13.68 7.62 -5.49
N LYS A 54 13.46 6.33 -5.77
CA LYS A 54 12.19 5.84 -6.31
C LYS A 54 11.04 5.99 -5.31
N ALA A 55 11.32 5.82 -4.02
CA ALA A 55 10.31 6.01 -2.98
C ALA A 55 9.94 7.48 -2.83
N GLU A 56 10.91 8.39 -2.94
CA GLU A 56 10.69 9.84 -2.89
C GLU A 56 9.82 10.31 -4.06
N GLU A 57 10.10 9.85 -5.28
CA GLU A 57 9.29 10.17 -6.46
C GLU A 57 7.82 9.71 -6.31
N ILE A 58 7.62 8.46 -5.87
CA ILE A 58 6.27 7.92 -5.66
C ILE A 58 5.55 8.66 -4.53
N LEU A 59 6.28 9.01 -3.47
CA LEU A 59 5.73 9.78 -2.35
C LEU A 59 5.29 11.18 -2.81
N GLU A 60 6.10 11.88 -3.58
CA GLU A 60 5.77 13.20 -4.12
C GLU A 60 4.52 13.15 -5.01
N ARG A 61 4.45 12.16 -5.92
CA ARG A 61 3.25 11.93 -6.73
C ARG A 61 2.03 11.67 -5.87
N GLY A 62 2.16 10.82 -4.84
CA GLY A 62 1.05 10.51 -3.93
C GLY A 62 0.59 11.68 -3.07
N LEU A 63 1.52 12.51 -2.60
CA LEU A 63 1.21 13.72 -1.84
C LEU A 63 0.55 14.79 -2.72
N LYS A 64 0.94 14.89 -3.99
CA LYS A 64 0.30 15.78 -4.95
C LYS A 64 -1.19 15.45 -5.14
N VAL A 65 -1.55 14.17 -5.18
CA VAL A 65 -2.96 13.71 -5.23
C VAL A 65 -3.74 14.09 -3.95
N LYS A 66 -3.03 14.28 -2.84
CA LYS A 66 -3.60 14.73 -1.56
C LYS A 66 -3.45 16.24 -1.33
N GLU A 67 -3.09 17.01 -2.35
CA GLU A 67 -2.87 18.46 -2.25
C GLU A 67 -1.87 18.83 -1.14
N PHE A 68 -0.94 17.92 -0.84
CA PHE A 68 0.02 18.04 0.26
C PHE A 68 -0.62 18.20 1.65
N GLU A 69 -1.90 17.85 1.82
CA GLU A 69 -2.61 17.92 3.09
C GLU A 69 -2.78 16.52 3.71
N LEU A 70 -2.34 16.36 4.96
CA LEU A 70 -2.52 15.15 5.76
C LEU A 70 -3.12 15.50 7.12
N LYS A 71 -4.05 14.67 7.58
CA LYS A 71 -4.66 14.81 8.91
C LYS A 71 -3.71 14.29 9.98
N GLU A 72 -3.79 14.84 11.18
CA GLU A 72 -2.96 14.44 12.32
C GLU A 72 -3.03 12.92 12.60
N LYS A 73 -4.21 12.31 12.46
CA LYS A 73 -4.42 10.86 12.62
C LYS A 73 -3.61 9.98 11.67
N ASN A 74 -3.06 10.53 10.59
CA ASN A 74 -2.24 9.82 9.63
C ASN A 74 -0.81 9.61 10.13
N PHE A 75 -0.39 10.35 11.15
CA PHE A 75 0.92 10.26 11.78
C PHE A 75 0.84 9.32 12.99
N SER A 76 1.63 8.26 12.95
CA SER A 76 1.76 7.36 14.09
C SER A 76 2.49 8.06 15.23
N HIS A 77 1.98 7.87 16.44
CA HIS A 77 2.60 8.44 17.63
C HIS A 77 3.81 7.59 18.03
N GLY A 78 4.98 7.93 17.49
CA GLY A 78 6.27 7.37 17.90
C GLY A 78 7.35 8.46 17.79
N GLY A 79 7.78 9.12 18.86
CA GLY A 79 7.30 9.10 20.22
C GLY A 79 7.64 10.41 20.94
N SER A 80 6.71 10.88 21.78
CA SER A 80 7.04 11.75 22.91
C SER A 80 7.74 10.91 23.98
N SER A 81 8.93 11.34 24.41
CA SER A 81 9.71 10.80 25.54
C SER A 81 10.42 9.44 25.31
N LYS A 82 11.76 9.50 25.37
CA LYS A 82 12.70 8.37 25.55
C LYS A 82 12.64 7.24 24.51
N GLY A 83 13.32 7.48 23.39
CA GLY A 83 14.13 6.50 22.65
C GLY A 83 13.56 5.09 22.45
N SER A 84 12.70 4.90 21.45
CA SER A 84 12.63 3.71 20.57
C SER A 84 11.28 3.65 19.83
N GLY A 85 11.12 4.46 18.79
CA GLY A 85 9.99 4.32 17.88
C GLY A 85 10.13 5.31 16.74
N ALA A 86 10.45 4.84 15.54
CA ALA A 86 10.50 5.70 14.37
C ALA A 86 9.07 6.17 14.03
N GLY A 87 8.83 7.47 14.07
CA GLY A 87 7.57 8.06 13.62
C GLY A 87 7.33 7.74 12.15
N GLY A 88 6.29 6.95 11.89
CA GLY A 88 5.80 6.68 10.54
C GLY A 88 4.52 7.44 10.25
N PHE A 89 4.21 7.63 8.97
CA PHE A 89 2.92 8.18 8.54
C PHE A 89 2.40 7.39 7.33
N GLY A 90 1.10 7.48 7.09
CA GLY A 90 0.47 6.80 5.96
C GLY A 90 -0.76 7.52 5.45
N PHE A 91 -1.06 7.33 4.18
CA PHE A 91 -2.26 7.88 3.54
C PHE A 91 -2.79 6.91 2.49
N GLY A 92 -4.09 6.99 2.22
CA GLY A 92 -4.77 6.15 1.24
C GLY A 92 -5.08 6.92 -0.03
N ILE A 93 -4.81 6.30 -1.18
CA ILE A 93 -5.22 6.77 -2.51
C ILE A 93 -6.24 5.76 -3.05
N ASN A 94 -7.36 6.26 -3.57
CA ASN A 94 -8.42 5.41 -4.11
C ASN A 94 -8.17 5.07 -5.58
N GLU A 95 -7.72 6.04 -6.37
CA GLU A 95 -7.50 5.89 -7.81
C GLU A 95 -6.01 5.86 -8.13
N HIS A 96 -5.54 4.76 -8.72
CA HIS A 96 -4.14 4.60 -9.10
C HIS A 96 -3.78 5.36 -10.39
N ILE A 97 -4.77 5.82 -11.15
CA ILE A 97 -4.59 6.60 -12.38
C ILE A 97 -3.96 7.96 -12.07
N ASP A 98 -4.33 8.55 -10.92
CA ASP A 98 -3.79 9.84 -10.45
C ASP A 98 -2.28 9.82 -10.16
N LEU A 99 -1.69 8.63 -10.02
CA LEU A 99 -0.24 8.45 -9.84
C LEU A 99 0.54 8.47 -11.17
N GLY A 100 -0.14 8.72 -12.29
CA GLY A 100 0.45 8.80 -13.62
C GLY A 100 0.57 7.45 -14.33
N LEU A 101 -0.19 6.45 -13.89
CA LEU A 101 -0.38 5.20 -14.62
C LEU A 101 -1.48 5.40 -15.67
N LYS A 102 -1.11 5.30 -16.94
CA LYS A 102 -2.04 5.29 -18.09
C LYS A 102 -2.22 3.87 -18.59
#